data_AF-A0A661KSU9-F1
#
_entry.id   AF-A0A661KSU9-F1
#
_cell.length_a   1.000
_cell.length_b   1.000
_cell.length_c   1.000
_cell.angle_alpha   90.00
_cell.angle_beta   90.00
_cell.angle_gamma   90.00
#
_symmetry.space_group_name_H-M   'P 1'
#
loop_
_entity.id
_entity.type
_entity.pdbx_description
1 polymer ?
#
loop_
_entity_poly.entity_id
_entity_poly.type
_entity_poly.pdbx_seq_one_letter_code
_entity_poly.pdbx_strand_id
1 'polypeptide(L)' 'NEEVLSKAGNLKVISRVGVGLDNVDLEAAQRMGIKVYTTPGALIDSVAKLILGLILNALRKINFQDLKWANKRR' A
#
# COMPACT_ATOMS: atom_id res chain seq x y z
N ASN A 1 -0.92 13.07 -11.31
CA ASN A 1 -0.57 14.37 -11.94
C ASN A 1 -0.74 14.33 -13.44
N GLU A 2 -1.69 15.11 -13.95
CA GLU A 2 -1.93 15.36 -15.38
C GLU A 2 -0.67 15.69 -16.19
N GLU A 3 0.26 16.48 -15.64
CA GLU A 3 1.53 16.82 -16.31
C GLU A 3 2.38 15.58 -16.67
N VAL A 4 2.32 14.54 -15.85
CA VAL A 4 3.03 13.28 -16.11
C VAL A 4 2.32 12.49 -17.19
N LEU A 5 0.98 12.47 -17.17
CA LEU A 5 0.17 11.75 -18.16
C LEU A 5 0.28 12.38 -19.55
N SER A 6 0.36 13.71 -19.64
CA SER A 6 0.49 14.43 -20.91
C SER A 6 1.81 14.21 -21.62
N LYS A 7 2.89 13.92 -20.88
CA LYS A 7 4.19 13.56 -21.46
C LYS A 7 4.26 12.09 -21.92
N ALA A 8 3.27 11.27 -21.58
CA ALA A 8 3.25 9.83 -21.85
C ALA A 8 2.31 9.50 -23.02
N GLY A 9 2.60 10.01 -24.23
CA GLY A 9 1.69 9.94 -25.38
C GLY A 9 1.29 8.54 -25.89
N ASN A 10 2.00 7.49 -25.49
CA ASN A 10 1.67 6.09 -25.81
C ASN A 10 1.10 5.29 -24.62
N LEU A 11 0.86 5.94 -23.48
CA LEU A 11 0.35 5.29 -22.28
C LEU A 11 -1.10 4.86 -22.49
N LYS A 12 -1.38 3.56 -22.30
CA LYS A 12 -2.73 2.98 -22.47
C LYS A 12 -3.34 2.50 -21.17
N VAL A 13 -2.49 2.09 -20.22
CA VAL A 13 -2.91 1.43 -18.98
C VAL A 13 -1.98 1.84 -17.83
N ILE A 14 -2.57 2.12 -16.67
CA ILE A 14 -1.89 2.23 -15.38
C ILE A 14 -2.38 1.07 -14.50
N SER A 15 -1.47 0.22 -14.05
CA SER A 15 -1.79 -0.87 -13.11
C SER A 15 -1.13 -0.59 -11.77
N ARG A 16 -1.94 -0.45 -10.72
CA ARG A 16 -1.47 -0.15 -9.36
C ARG A 16 -1.54 -1.40 -8.49
N VAL A 17 -0.41 -1.72 -7.87
CA VAL A 17 -0.35 -2.71 -6.79
C VAL A 17 -0.95 -2.08 -5.54
N GLY A 18 -1.99 -2.71 -4.99
CA GLY A 18 -2.86 -2.19 -3.93
C GLY A 18 -4.16 -1.57 -4.43
N VAL A 19 -4.87 -0.94 -3.50
CA VAL A 19 -6.21 -0.35 -3.71
C VAL A 19 -6.20 1.19 -3.75
N GLY A 20 -5.16 1.83 -3.19
CA GLY A 20 -5.06 3.29 -3.12
C GLY A 20 -4.75 3.91 -4.48
N LEU A 21 -5.51 4.95 -4.82
CA LEU A 21 -5.42 5.67 -6.10
C LEU A 21 -5.10 7.16 -5.93
N ASP A 22 -4.79 7.62 -4.71
CA ASP A 22 -4.62 9.04 -4.36
C ASP A 22 -3.52 9.74 -5.18
N ASN A 23 -2.55 8.97 -5.68
CA ASN A 23 -1.43 9.48 -6.49
C ASN A 23 -1.70 9.48 -8.00
N VAL A 24 -2.85 8.96 -8.43
CA VAL A 24 -3.24 8.89 -9.84
C VAL A 24 -4.33 9.92 -10.10
N ASP A 25 -4.11 10.77 -11.10
CA ASP A 25 -5.12 11.72 -11.55
C ASP A 25 -6.13 10.97 -12.42
N LEU A 26 -7.21 10.50 -11.78
CA LEU A 26 -8.20 9.64 -12.42
C LEU A 26 -9.00 10.38 -13.48
N GLU A 27 -9.26 11.68 -13.28
CA GLU A 27 -9.98 12.50 -14.26
C GLU A 27 -9.14 12.73 -15.51
N ALA A 28 -7.87 13.09 -15.36
CA ALA A 28 -6.96 13.23 -16.50
C ALA A 28 -6.76 11.90 -17.22
N ALA A 29 -6.59 10.79 -16.49
CA ALA A 29 -6.49 9.46 -17.08
C ALA A 29 -7.74 9.10 -17.91
N GLN A 30 -8.94 9.41 -17.40
CA GLN A 30 -10.19 9.20 -18.11
C GLN A 30 -10.30 10.05 -19.38
N ARG A 31 -9.98 11.35 -19.31
CA ARG A 31 -9.96 12.26 -20.47
C ARG A 31 -9.03 11.78 -21.59
N MET A 32 -7.91 11.17 -21.21
CA MET A 32 -6.89 10.68 -22.14
C MET A 32 -7.12 9.22 -22.59
N GLY A 33 -8.21 8.58 -22.16
CA GLY A 33 -8.52 7.19 -22.52
C GLY A 33 -7.61 6.14 -21.89
N ILE A 34 -6.90 6.50 -20.81
CA ILE A 34 -5.98 5.62 -20.08
C ILE A 34 -6.79 4.80 -19.08
N LYS A 35 -6.69 3.47 -19.15
CA LYS A 35 -7.38 2.58 -18.19
C LYS A 35 -6.56 2.46 -16.91
N VAL A 36 -7.20 2.60 -15.75
CA VAL A 36 -6.56 2.44 -14.44
C VAL A 36 -7.09 1.18 -13.77
N TYR A 37 -6.18 0.31 -13.33
CA TYR A 37 -6.52 -0.91 -12.60
C TYR A 37 -5.86 -0.92 -11.21
N THR A 38 -6.54 -1.55 -10.27
CA THR A 38 -6.05 -1.84 -8.93
C THR A 38 -6.05 -3.35 -8.71
N THR A 39 -5.53 -3.77 -7.55
CA THR A 39 -5.55 -5.18 -7.12
C THR A 39 -6.44 -5.31 -5.88
N PRO A 40 -7.78 -5.24 -6.04
CA PRO A 40 -8.70 -5.39 -4.92
C PRO A 40 -8.57 -6.80 -4.33
N GLY A 41 -8.64 -6.89 -3.00
CA GLY A 41 -8.61 -8.17 -2.29
C GLY A 41 -7.21 -8.77 -2.06
N ALA A 42 -6.22 -8.44 -2.89
CA ALA A 42 -4.88 -9.05 -2.84
C ALA A 42 -4.14 -8.88 -1.50
N LEU A 43 -4.53 -7.89 -0.70
CA LEU A 43 -3.88 -7.54 0.56
C LEU A 43 -4.67 -7.98 1.81
N ILE A 44 -5.91 -8.46 1.66
CA ILE A 44 -6.85 -8.66 2.78
C ILE A 44 -6.25 -9.61 3.83
N ASP A 45 -5.81 -10.80 3.43
CA ASP A 45 -5.30 -11.80 4.37
C ASP A 45 -4.04 -11.35 5.10
N SER A 46 -3.13 -10.71 4.38
CA SER A 46 -1.88 -10.21 4.95
C SER A 46 -2.14 -9.11 5.97
N VAL A 47 -3.04 -8.17 5.65
CA VAL A 47 -3.45 -7.09 6.55
C VAL A 47 -4.16 -7.67 7.77
N ALA A 48 -5.08 -8.61 7.60
CA ALA A 48 -5.79 -9.25 8.71
C ALA A 48 -4.81 -9.96 9.68
N LYS A 49 -3.86 -10.73 9.15
CA LYS A 49 -2.83 -11.41 9.95
C LYS A 49 -1.96 -10.40 10.71
N LEU A 50 -1.55 -9.31 10.05
CA LEU A 50 -0.78 -8.25 10.68
C LEU A 50 -1.55 -7.56 11.81
N ILE A 51 -2.84 -7.25 11.60
CA ILE A 51 -3.70 -6.64 12.62
C ILE A 51 -3.77 -7.54 13.87
N LEU A 52 -4.04 -8.84 13.69
CA LEU A 52 -4.07 -9.78 14.80
C LEU A 52 -2.72 -9.85 15.52
N GLY A 53 -1.62 -9.87 14.78
CA GLY A 53 -0.26 -9.80 15.34
C GLY A 53 -0.01 -8.53 16.14
N LEU A 54 -0.45 -7.37 15.65
CA LEU A 54 -0.31 -6.08 16.34
C LEU A 54 -1.16 -5.99 17.61
N ILE A 55 -2.39 -6.53 17.59
CA ILE A 55 -3.25 -6.63 18.79
C ILE A 55 -2.55 -7.46 19.87
N LEU A 56 -2.05 -8.65 19.52
CA LEU A 56 -1.33 -9.50 20.47
C LEU A 56 -0.05 -8.83 20.98
N ASN A 57 0.71 -8.19 20.09
CA ASN A 57 1.91 -7.45 20.44
C ASN A 57 1.62 -6.32 21.44
N ALA A 58 0.56 -5.54 21.21
CA ALA A 58 0.17 -4.45 22.10
C ALA A 58 -0.29 -4.95 23.48
N LEU A 59 -1.13 -6.00 23.52
CA LEU A 59 -1.65 -6.57 24.75
C LEU A 59 -0.55 -7.21 25.62
N ARG A 60 0.42 -7.87 24.99
CA ARG A 60 1.47 -8.64 25.70
C ARG A 60 2.82 -7.93 25.75
N LYS A 61 2.90 -6.73 25.17
CA LYS A 61 4.12 -5.91 25.05
C LYS A 61 5.29 -6.71 24.48
N ILE A 62 5.02 -7.54 23.46
CA ILE A 62 6.00 -8.51 22.93
C ILE A 62 7.24 -7.79 22.42
N ASN A 63 7.06 -6.74 21.62
CA ASN A 63 8.13 -5.89 21.10
C ASN A 63 8.98 -5.26 22.20
N PHE A 64 8.36 -4.79 23.28
CA PHE A 64 9.06 -4.15 24.38
C PHE A 64 9.91 -5.16 25.17
N GLN A 65 9.38 -6.37 25.40
CA GLN A 65 10.13 -7.42 26.09
C GLN A 65 11.31 -7.92 25.25
N ASP A 66 11.09 -8.09 23.94
CA ASP A 66 12.14 -8.47 22.99
C ASP A 66 13.28 -7.43 22.99
N LEU A 67 12.93 -6.14 22.87
CA LEU A 67 13.91 -5.04 22.91
C LEU A 67 14.67 -4.99 24.25
N LYS A 68 13.95 -5.13 25.38
CA LYS A 68 14.57 -5.15 26.71
C LYS A 68 15.58 -6.29 26.85
N TRP A 69 15.26 -7.45 26.30
CA TRP A 69 16.14 -8.62 26.35
C TRP A 69 17.36 -8.48 25.44
N ALA A 70 17.17 -7.98 24.21
CA ALA A 70 18.26 -7.70 23.29
C ALA A 70 19.28 -6.71 23.88
N ASN A 71 18.80 -5.66 24.55
CA ASN A 71 19.67 -4.68 25.22
C ASN A 71 20.42 -5.25 26.43
N LYS A 72 19.91 -6.30 27.09
CA LYS A 72 20.59 -6.97 28.21
C LYS A 72 21.75 -7.87 27.75
N ARG A 73 21.77 -8.25 26.47
CA ARG A 73 22.82 -9.10 25.86
C ARG A 73 23.95 -8.31 25.20
N ARG A 74 23.79 -6.99 25.10
CA ARG A 74 24.85 -6.05 24.70
C ARG A 74 25.55 -5.55 25.95
#